data_AF-A0A5B6Z9D4-F1
#
_entry.id   AF-A0A5B6Z9D4-F1
#
_cell.length_a   1.000
_cell.length_b   1.000
_cell.length_c   1.000
_cell.angle_alpha   90.00
_cell.angle_beta   90.00
_cell.angle_gamma   90.00
#
_symmetry.space_group_name_H-M   'P 1'
#
loop_
_entity.id
_entity.type
_entity.pdbx_description
1 polymer ?
#
loop_
_entity_poly.entity_id
_entity_poly.type
_entity_poly.pdbx_seq_one_letter_code
_entity_poly.pdbx_strand_id
1 'polypeptide(L)'
;MADVMSMEEIRETASRLGIDLSQVDLDSIRLPPAEDFGIKSDDEDLNEEDHLELDTGLSNIIVVDNLPVVPKEKFEKLEGVIRKIYSQIGVIKEDGLCMPVDSTTQKTLGYCFIEYNTPQEAELAREKTNLYKLDRAHIFAVNMFGDIEKFTNVPNEWAPPETKPYNPGENLQHWLTDEKARDQFVIRAGSDTEVLWNDARHLKPEPVYKRSFWTESFVQWSPLGTYLATVHRQGAAVWGGATSFNRLMRYAHAQVKLIDFSPGERYLVTYSSHEPSNPRDTHRVVLNIFDVRTGKVMRDFKGSADEFAIGGTGGVTGVSWPVFRWGGGKDDKYFARIGKNVISVYETETFTLIDKKSLKAENVMDFNWSPTDPILALFVPELGGGNQPARVSLVQIPSKVELRQKNLFSVSDCKMYWQSNGDYLAVKVDRYTKTKKSTYTGFELFRKGP
;
A
#
# COMPACT_ATOMS: atom_id res chain seq x y z
N MET A 1 -2.11 17.20 -29.32
CA MET A 1 -0.70 16.92 -29.67
C MET A 1 -0.03 18.26 -29.81
N ALA A 2 0.64 18.75 -28.76
CA ALA A 2 1.50 19.91 -28.88
C ALA A 2 2.85 19.41 -29.40
N ASP A 3 3.36 20.00 -30.48
CA ASP A 3 4.70 19.71 -31.00
C ASP A 3 5.72 20.10 -29.91
N VAL A 4 6.38 19.10 -29.32
CA VAL A 4 7.46 19.35 -28.36
C VAL A 4 8.71 19.67 -29.15
N MET A 5 8.99 20.95 -29.34
CA MET A 5 10.22 21.42 -29.98
C MET A 5 11.43 21.00 -29.14
N SER A 6 12.44 20.42 -29.79
CA SER A 6 13.67 20.03 -29.11
C SER A 6 14.52 21.26 -28.77
N MET A 7 15.34 21.17 -27.72
CA MET A 7 16.23 22.28 -27.34
C MET A 7 17.27 22.61 -28.42
N GLU A 8 17.52 21.68 -29.33
CA GLU A 8 18.41 21.86 -30.48
C GLU A 8 17.74 22.72 -31.56
N GLU A 9 16.47 22.50 -31.86
CA GLU A 9 15.67 23.35 -32.76
C GLU A 9 15.50 24.79 -32.23
N ILE A 10 15.41 24.95 -30.90
CA ILE A 10 15.36 26.25 -30.24
C ILE A 10 16.68 27.00 -30.45
N ARG A 11 17.83 26.31 -30.32
CA ARG A 11 19.17 26.91 -30.55
C ARG A 11 19.37 27.29 -32.01
N GLU A 12 18.96 26.45 -32.95
CA GLU A 12 19.04 26.75 -34.38
C GLU A 12 18.17 27.96 -34.76
N THR A 13 16.95 28.02 -34.20
CA THR A 13 16.03 29.13 -34.45
C THR A 13 16.54 30.45 -33.84
N ALA A 14 17.09 30.41 -32.62
CA ALA A 14 17.69 31.58 -31.98
C ALA A 14 18.91 32.09 -32.76
N SER A 15 19.76 31.17 -33.25
CA SER A 15 20.91 31.52 -34.10
C SER A 15 20.47 32.18 -35.41
N ARG A 16 19.41 31.66 -36.05
CA ARG A 16 18.83 32.26 -37.26
C ARG A 16 18.27 33.66 -37.04
N LEU A 17 17.74 33.94 -35.85
CA LEU A 17 17.17 35.23 -35.47
C LEU A 17 18.21 36.20 -34.88
N GLY A 18 19.47 35.78 -34.74
CA GLY A 18 20.53 36.60 -34.15
C GLY A 18 20.34 36.87 -32.66
N ILE A 19 19.60 36.00 -31.95
CA ILE A 19 19.29 36.14 -30.53
C ILE A 19 20.29 35.30 -29.74
N ASP A 20 21.04 35.95 -28.84
CA ASP A 20 21.93 35.27 -27.91
C ASP A 20 21.13 34.73 -26.71
N LEU A 21 20.89 33.42 -26.70
CA LEU A 21 20.17 32.71 -25.63
C LEU A 21 20.83 32.88 -24.25
N SER A 22 22.13 33.21 -24.18
CA SER A 22 22.82 33.43 -22.90
C SER A 22 22.51 34.78 -22.26
N GLN A 23 21.92 35.71 -23.02
CA GLN A 23 21.49 37.03 -22.53
C GLN A 23 19.97 37.12 -22.31
N VAL A 24 19.22 36.05 -22.61
CA VAL A 24 17.79 35.99 -22.36
C VAL A 24 17.57 35.66 -20.89
N ASP A 25 17.11 36.64 -20.12
CA ASP A 25 16.69 36.45 -18.74
C ASP A 25 15.31 35.80 -18.71
N LEU A 26 15.28 34.46 -18.58
CA LEU A 26 14.05 33.67 -18.52
C LEU A 26 13.17 34.05 -17.33
N ASP A 27 13.76 34.55 -16.24
CA ASP A 27 13.04 34.95 -15.02
C ASP A 27 12.29 36.29 -15.21
N SER A 28 12.61 37.04 -16.28
CA SER A 28 11.93 38.30 -16.63
C SER A 28 10.63 38.11 -17.43
N ILE A 29 10.36 36.88 -17.91
CA ILE A 29 9.19 36.56 -18.71
C ILE A 29 7.97 36.40 -17.80
N ARG A 30 7.08 37.40 -17.79
CA ARG A 30 5.77 37.28 -17.15
C ARG A 30 4.72 36.87 -18.16
N LEU A 31 4.13 35.70 -17.96
CA LEU A 31 2.94 35.28 -18.70
C LEU A 31 1.72 36.12 -18.27
N PRO A 32 0.76 36.39 -19.18
CA PRO A 32 -0.52 37.01 -18.82
C PRO A 32 -1.27 36.13 -17.80
N PRO A 33 -1.99 36.71 -16.83
CA PRO A 33 -2.81 35.92 -15.92
C PRO A 33 -3.90 35.17 -16.70
N ALA A 34 -4.00 33.85 -16.50
CA ALA A 34 -5.05 32.95 -17.01
C ALA A 34 -5.00 32.52 -18.49
N GLU A 35 -3.85 32.56 -19.16
CA GLU A 35 -3.66 31.89 -20.45
C GLU A 35 -2.57 30.81 -20.38
N ASP A 36 -3.04 29.57 -20.33
CA ASP A 36 -2.22 28.37 -20.10
C ASP A 36 -1.74 27.75 -21.43
N PHE A 37 -2.04 28.39 -22.57
CA PHE A 37 -1.73 27.94 -23.95
C PHE A 37 -2.03 26.45 -24.24
N GLY A 38 -2.94 25.83 -23.47
CA GLY A 38 -3.30 24.41 -23.61
C GLY A 38 -2.27 23.43 -23.05
N ILE A 39 -1.29 23.88 -22.25
CA ILE A 39 -0.31 23.03 -21.57
C ILE A 39 -0.91 22.61 -20.23
N LYS A 40 -1.45 21.40 -20.16
CA LYS A 40 -1.88 20.80 -18.90
C LYS A 40 -0.66 20.54 -18.01
N SER A 41 -0.70 21.02 -16.77
CA SER A 41 0.29 20.69 -15.75
C SER A 41 0.04 19.26 -15.26
N ASP A 42 1.09 18.44 -15.12
CA ASP A 42 1.03 17.05 -14.59
C ASP A 42 0.44 16.97 -13.17
N ASP A 43 0.32 18.11 -12.47
CA ASP A 43 -0.30 18.20 -11.15
C ASP A 43 -1.84 18.30 -11.18
N GLU A 44 -2.47 18.56 -12.33
CA GLU A 44 -3.94 18.61 -12.43
C GLU A 44 -4.60 17.22 -12.41
N ASP A 45 -3.90 16.18 -12.89
CA ASP A 45 -4.36 14.78 -12.81
C ASP A 45 -4.39 14.25 -11.36
N LEU A 46 -3.76 14.95 -10.40
CA LEU A 46 -3.77 14.61 -8.98
C LEU A 46 -4.98 15.18 -8.22
N ASN A 47 -5.74 16.10 -8.83
CA ASN A 47 -6.87 16.77 -8.18
C ASN A 47 -8.24 16.18 -8.56
N GLU A 48 -8.34 15.30 -9.56
CA GLU A 48 -9.65 14.78 -10.02
C GLU A 48 -10.25 13.67 -9.13
N GLU A 49 -9.51 13.07 -8.18
CA GLU A 49 -10.05 12.00 -7.31
C GLU A 49 -10.08 12.29 -5.81
N ASP A 50 -9.61 13.45 -5.36
CA ASP A 50 -9.97 14.00 -4.05
C ASP A 50 -10.73 15.29 -4.28
N HIS A 51 -12.03 15.20 -4.59
CA HIS A 51 -12.96 16.21 -4.11
C HIS A 51 -12.84 16.19 -2.58
N LEU A 52 -11.85 16.92 -2.06
CA LEU A 52 -11.94 17.58 -0.78
C LEU A 52 -13.21 18.39 -0.87
N GLU A 53 -14.34 17.79 -0.49
CA GLU A 53 -15.53 18.50 -0.08
C GLU A 53 -15.01 19.45 0.99
N LEU A 54 -14.69 20.68 0.57
CA LEU A 54 -14.60 21.81 1.45
C LEU A 54 -15.90 21.70 2.25
N ASP A 55 -15.76 21.36 3.53
CA ASP A 55 -16.85 21.27 4.49
C ASP A 55 -17.46 22.67 4.56
N THR A 56 -18.32 22.95 3.58
CA THR A 56 -19.15 24.14 3.53
C THR A 56 -19.86 24.09 4.87
N GLY A 57 -19.82 25.19 5.64
CA GLY A 57 -20.38 25.27 7.00
C GLY A 57 -21.91 25.06 7.08
N LEU A 58 -22.50 24.43 6.07
CA LEU A 58 -23.89 24.08 5.85
C LEU A 58 -24.15 22.59 6.13
N SER A 59 -23.13 21.79 6.47
CA SER A 59 -23.26 20.38 6.90
C SER A 59 -24.07 20.21 8.20
N ASN A 60 -24.31 21.31 8.93
CA ASN A 60 -25.14 21.36 10.14
C ASN A 60 -26.61 21.71 9.87
N ILE A 61 -27.00 21.91 8.61
CA ILE A 61 -28.34 22.37 8.22
C ILE A 61 -29.11 21.23 7.56
N ILE A 62 -30.32 20.99 8.06
CA ILE A 62 -31.30 20.10 7.43
C ILE A 62 -32.42 20.89 6.78
N VAL A 63 -32.98 20.33 5.71
CA VAL A 63 -34.18 20.83 5.02
C VAL A 63 -35.31 19.85 5.26
N VAL A 64 -36.41 20.36 5.80
CA VAL A 64 -37.63 19.58 6.08
C VAL A 64 -38.72 20.05 5.13
N ASP A 65 -39.15 19.14 4.25
CA ASP A 65 -40.17 19.37 3.23
C ASP A 65 -41.52 18.73 3.64
N ASN A 66 -42.60 19.07 2.92
CA ASN A 66 -44.00 18.66 3.16
C ASN A 66 -44.61 19.17 4.49
N LEU A 67 -44.24 20.37 4.92
CA LEU A 67 -44.89 21.05 6.03
C LEU A 67 -46.26 21.63 5.60
N PRO A 68 -47.24 21.71 6.52
CA PRO A 68 -48.52 22.35 6.24
C PRO A 68 -48.37 23.82 5.82
N VAL A 69 -49.03 24.19 4.71
CA VAL A 69 -49.11 25.58 4.22
C VAL A 69 -50.11 26.35 5.09
N VAL A 70 -49.61 27.29 5.90
CA VAL A 70 -50.42 28.06 6.85
C VAL A 70 -50.33 29.57 6.59
N PRO A 71 -51.41 30.33 6.86
CA PRO A 71 -51.37 31.79 6.86
C PRO A 71 -50.64 32.33 8.09
N LYS A 72 -50.18 33.59 8.02
CA LYS A 72 -49.39 34.28 9.06
C LYS A 72 -49.91 34.14 10.49
N GLU A 73 -51.23 34.10 10.70
CA GLU A 73 -51.84 33.93 12.04
C GLU A 73 -51.56 32.58 12.71
N LYS A 74 -51.27 31.54 11.92
CA LYS A 74 -50.97 30.18 12.41
C LYS A 74 -49.48 29.84 12.33
N PHE A 75 -48.64 30.79 11.90
CA PHE A 75 -47.20 30.62 11.75
C PHE A 75 -46.53 30.30 13.09
N GLU A 76 -46.77 31.11 14.12
CA GLU A 76 -46.18 30.91 15.46
C GLU A 76 -46.55 29.54 16.06
N LYS A 77 -47.77 29.05 15.78
CA LYS A 77 -48.21 27.73 16.25
C LYS A 77 -47.47 26.59 15.55
N LEU A 78 -47.27 26.71 14.24
CA LEU A 78 -46.54 25.70 13.46
C LEU A 78 -45.04 25.70 13.82
N GLU A 79 -44.46 26.88 13.97
CA GLU A 79 -43.07 27.04 14.41
C GLU A 79 -42.85 26.40 15.78
N GLY A 80 -43.75 26.64 16.75
CA GLY A 80 -43.70 26.03 18.07
C GLY A 80 -43.80 24.49 18.04
N VAL A 81 -44.61 23.92 17.15
CA VAL A 81 -44.72 22.46 16.98
C VAL A 81 -43.44 21.87 16.40
N ILE A 82 -42.88 22.48 15.34
CA ILE A 82 -41.63 22.03 14.71
C ILE A 82 -40.47 22.16 15.69
N ARG A 83 -40.34 23.29 16.38
CA ARG A 83 -39.32 23.50 17.42
C ARG A 83 -39.43 22.42 18.49
N LYS A 84 -40.63 22.08 18.97
CA LYS A 84 -40.82 21.03 19.99
C LYS A 84 -40.41 19.64 19.51
N ILE A 85 -40.68 19.29 18.25
CA ILE A 85 -40.30 17.98 17.68
C ILE A 85 -38.77 17.91 17.54
N TYR A 86 -38.14 18.93 16.98
CA TYR A 86 -36.71 18.92 16.68
C TYR A 86 -35.82 19.22 17.90
N SER A 87 -36.34 19.93 18.92
CA SER A 87 -35.66 20.10 20.22
C SER A 87 -35.59 18.82 21.06
N GLN A 88 -36.41 17.80 20.77
CA GLN A 88 -36.26 16.48 21.42
C GLN A 88 -35.06 15.69 20.88
N ILE A 89 -34.57 16.05 19.70
CA ILE A 89 -33.53 15.30 18.98
C ILE A 89 -32.16 15.96 19.12
N GLY A 90 -32.10 17.29 19.10
CA GLY A 90 -30.87 18.05 19.27
C GLY A 90 -31.11 19.51 19.66
N VAL A 91 -30.05 20.22 19.99
CA VAL A 91 -30.12 21.64 20.36
C VAL A 91 -30.10 22.50 19.09
N ILE A 92 -31.22 23.13 18.79
CA ILE A 92 -31.36 24.09 17.67
C ILE A 92 -30.72 25.42 18.11
N LYS A 93 -29.97 26.08 17.22
CA LYS A 93 -29.44 27.44 17.47
C LYS A 93 -30.58 28.45 17.69
N GLU A 94 -30.32 29.54 18.42
CA GLU A 94 -31.36 30.52 18.83
C GLU A 94 -32.18 31.06 17.63
N ASP A 95 -31.53 31.34 16.50
CA ASP A 95 -32.15 31.74 15.23
C ASP A 95 -32.05 30.66 14.12
N GLY A 96 -31.79 29.40 14.50
CA GLY A 96 -31.50 28.32 13.55
C GLY A 96 -32.73 27.72 12.85
N LEU A 97 -33.95 28.16 13.15
CA LEU A 97 -35.18 27.68 12.51
C LEU A 97 -35.73 28.76 11.57
N CYS A 98 -35.60 28.55 10.26
CA CYS A 98 -36.14 29.46 9.26
C CYS A 98 -37.23 28.78 8.44
N MET A 99 -38.42 29.38 8.40
CA MET A 99 -39.51 28.94 7.53
C MET A 99 -39.84 30.05 6.52
N PRO A 100 -39.48 29.87 5.25
CA PRO A 100 -39.77 30.85 4.21
C PRO A 100 -41.27 31.06 4.00
N VAL A 101 -41.66 32.33 3.86
CA VAL A 101 -43.02 32.75 3.52
C VAL A 101 -43.06 33.38 2.14
N ASP A 102 -44.10 33.07 1.38
CA ASP A 102 -44.31 33.67 0.07
C ASP A 102 -44.75 35.14 0.23
N SER A 103 -43.98 36.04 -0.38
CA SER A 103 -44.23 37.48 -0.38
C SER A 103 -45.59 37.87 -0.97
N THR A 104 -46.14 37.09 -1.89
CA THR A 104 -47.39 37.40 -2.62
C THR A 104 -48.62 36.89 -1.88
N THR A 105 -48.56 35.66 -1.35
CA THR A 105 -49.71 35.00 -0.73
C THR A 105 -49.74 35.07 0.80
N GLN A 106 -48.66 35.54 1.44
CA GLN A 106 -48.49 35.57 2.91
C GLN A 106 -48.71 34.20 3.57
N LYS A 107 -48.44 33.12 2.83
CA LYS A 107 -48.52 31.72 3.28
C LYS A 107 -47.12 31.11 3.32
N THR A 108 -46.95 30.07 4.16
CA THR A 108 -45.68 29.33 4.24
C THR A 108 -45.46 28.48 2.98
N LEU A 109 -44.21 28.35 2.54
CA LEU A 109 -43.87 27.61 1.31
C LEU A 109 -43.82 26.07 1.49
N GLY A 110 -44.15 25.58 2.68
CA GLY A 110 -44.23 24.14 2.96
C GLY A 110 -42.89 23.46 3.26
N TYR A 111 -41.81 24.22 3.41
CA TYR A 111 -40.51 23.69 3.85
C TYR A 111 -39.87 24.59 4.93
N CYS A 112 -38.97 24.03 5.74
CA CYS A 112 -38.17 24.79 6.69
C CYS A 112 -36.71 24.34 6.72
N PHE A 113 -35.84 25.24 7.16
CA PHE A 113 -34.43 25.01 7.44
C PHE A 113 -34.23 24.93 8.95
N ILE A 114 -33.45 23.95 9.39
CA ILE A 114 -33.08 23.77 10.80
C ILE A 114 -31.56 23.64 10.90
N GLU A 115 -30.94 24.56 11.63
CA GLU A 115 -29.51 24.58 11.91
C GLU A 115 -29.22 24.03 13.31
N TYR A 116 -28.40 23.00 13.37
CA TYR A 116 -27.89 22.40 14.60
C TYR A 116 -26.50 22.93 14.96
N ASN A 117 -26.04 22.62 16.17
CA ASN A 117 -24.67 22.97 16.58
C ASN A 117 -23.62 22.04 15.97
N THR A 118 -23.99 20.78 15.72
CA THR A 118 -23.07 19.75 15.19
C THR A 118 -23.67 19.01 13.99
N PRO A 119 -22.83 18.51 13.07
CA PRO A 119 -23.32 17.81 11.88
C PRO A 119 -23.89 16.43 12.23
N GLN A 120 -23.41 15.84 13.34
CA GLN A 120 -23.89 14.57 13.88
C GLN A 120 -25.34 14.67 14.38
N GLU A 121 -25.72 15.79 14.99
CA GLU A 121 -27.10 16.05 15.41
C GLU A 121 -28.04 16.23 14.20
N ALA A 122 -27.56 16.90 13.14
CA ALA A 122 -28.28 17.07 11.88
C ALA A 122 -28.55 15.71 11.20
N GLU A 123 -27.56 14.82 11.15
CA GLU A 123 -27.71 13.48 10.59
C GLU A 123 -28.67 12.61 11.41
N LEU A 124 -28.58 12.67 12.75
CA LEU A 124 -29.51 11.97 13.64
C LEU A 124 -30.95 12.48 13.50
N ALA A 125 -31.12 13.79 13.29
CA ALA A 125 -32.43 14.39 13.00
C ALA A 125 -33.00 13.85 11.68
N ARG A 126 -32.20 13.85 10.60
CA ARG A 126 -32.58 13.25 9.32
C ARG A 126 -33.06 11.81 9.48
N GLU A 127 -32.29 10.95 10.14
CA GLU A 127 -32.64 9.53 10.30
C GLU A 127 -33.95 9.32 11.07
N LYS A 128 -34.22 10.14 12.09
CA LYS A 128 -35.40 9.97 12.95
C LYS A 128 -36.67 10.62 12.40
N THR A 129 -36.55 11.73 11.67
CA THR A 129 -37.72 12.50 11.21
C THR A 129 -38.02 12.33 9.73
N ASN A 130 -37.14 11.71 8.94
CA ASN A 130 -37.47 11.34 7.57
C ASN A 130 -38.62 10.32 7.56
N LEU A 131 -39.64 10.58 6.73
CA LEU A 131 -40.90 9.83 6.66
C LEU A 131 -41.80 9.92 7.91
N TYR A 132 -41.55 10.87 8.81
CA TYR A 132 -42.40 11.10 9.98
C TYR A 132 -43.76 11.66 9.55
N LYS A 133 -44.85 11.02 10.01
CA LYS A 133 -46.22 11.43 9.68
C LYS A 133 -46.72 12.44 10.71
N LEU A 134 -46.85 13.70 10.33
CA LEU A 134 -47.48 14.72 11.16
C LEU A 134 -49.01 14.59 11.13
N ASP A 135 -49.56 14.34 9.94
CA ASP A 135 -50.99 14.11 9.68
C ASP A 135 -51.17 13.18 8.47
N ARG A 136 -52.39 12.75 8.14
CA ARG A 136 -52.70 11.85 7.01
C ARG A 136 -52.21 12.40 5.66
N ALA A 137 -52.11 13.72 5.52
CA ALA A 137 -51.67 14.41 4.30
C ALA A 137 -50.20 14.89 4.35
N HIS A 138 -49.56 14.94 5.52
CA HIS A 138 -48.25 15.57 5.68
C HIS A 138 -47.24 14.56 6.23
N ILE A 139 -46.34 14.11 5.35
CA ILE A 139 -45.26 13.18 5.65
C ILE A 139 -43.94 13.92 5.42
N PHE A 140 -43.17 14.13 6.47
CA PHE A 140 -41.91 14.87 6.37
C PHE A 140 -40.92 14.15 5.45
N ALA A 141 -40.31 14.92 4.56
CA ALA A 141 -39.13 14.48 3.82
C ALA A 141 -37.96 15.34 4.30
N VAL A 142 -36.93 14.71 4.87
CA VAL A 142 -35.81 15.43 5.49
C VAL A 142 -34.53 15.08 4.75
N ASN A 143 -33.87 16.11 4.22
CA ASN A 143 -32.61 16.00 3.46
C ASN A 143 -31.55 16.91 4.08
N MET A 144 -30.27 16.58 3.91
CA MET A 144 -29.19 17.51 4.29
C MET A 144 -29.13 18.64 3.28
N PHE A 145 -28.75 19.85 3.72
CA PHE A 145 -28.61 20.98 2.79
C PHE A 145 -27.54 20.72 1.72
N GLY A 146 -26.40 20.11 2.10
CA GLY A 146 -25.34 19.75 1.15
C GLY A 146 -25.75 18.72 0.10
N ASP A 147 -26.77 17.90 0.38
CA ASP A 147 -27.25 16.92 -0.59
C ASP A 147 -27.99 17.57 -1.77
N ILE A 148 -28.46 18.83 -1.63
CA ILE A 148 -29.22 19.53 -2.68
C ILE A 148 -28.36 19.76 -3.91
N GLU A 149 -27.11 20.21 -3.75
CA GLU A 149 -26.20 20.41 -4.90
C GLU A 149 -25.89 19.08 -5.57
N LYS A 150 -25.67 18.03 -4.78
CA LYS A 150 -25.44 16.68 -5.27
C LYS A 150 -26.62 16.19 -6.12
N PHE A 151 -27.85 16.33 -5.63
CA PHE A 151 -29.05 15.91 -6.37
C PHE A 151 -29.37 16.82 -7.57
N THR A 152 -29.03 18.12 -7.51
CA THR A 152 -29.23 19.05 -8.64
C THR A 152 -28.31 18.71 -9.81
N ASN A 153 -27.10 18.23 -9.50
CA ASN A 153 -26.10 17.86 -10.51
C ASN A 153 -26.24 16.42 -11.03
N VAL A 154 -27.19 15.62 -10.51
CA VAL A 154 -27.46 14.27 -11.01
C VAL A 154 -28.24 14.35 -12.33
N PRO A 155 -27.71 13.79 -13.43
CA PRO A 155 -28.44 13.72 -14.69
C PRO A 155 -29.72 12.89 -14.55
N ASN A 156 -30.82 13.34 -15.17
CA ASN A 156 -32.11 12.63 -15.16
C ASN A 156 -32.06 11.29 -15.94
N GLU A 157 -31.08 11.11 -16.82
CA GLU A 157 -30.89 9.90 -17.61
C GLU A 157 -29.70 9.09 -17.08
N TRP A 158 -29.94 7.83 -16.75
CA TRP A 158 -28.88 6.89 -16.38
C TRP A 158 -28.02 6.59 -17.61
N ALA A 159 -26.74 6.95 -17.54
CA ALA A 159 -25.72 6.47 -18.48
C ALA A 159 -24.97 5.29 -17.84
N PRO A 160 -24.80 4.15 -18.54
CA PRO A 160 -23.88 3.12 -18.08
C PRO A 160 -22.47 3.72 -17.93
N PRO A 161 -21.73 3.36 -16.88
CA PRO A 161 -20.35 3.84 -16.73
C PRO A 161 -19.55 3.45 -17.98
N GLU A 162 -18.82 4.42 -18.53
CA GLU A 162 -17.99 4.18 -19.70
C GLU A 162 -16.96 3.10 -19.36
N THR A 163 -17.08 1.94 -20.00
CA THR A 163 -16.05 0.91 -19.92
C THR A 163 -14.78 1.47 -20.55
N LYS A 164 -13.80 1.81 -19.70
CA LYS A 164 -12.48 2.27 -20.16
C LYS A 164 -11.95 1.22 -21.15
N PRO A 165 -11.67 1.60 -22.43
CA PRO A 165 -11.17 0.65 -23.40
C PRO A 165 -9.86 0.04 -22.89
N TYR A 166 -9.70 -1.27 -23.06
CA TYR A 166 -8.49 -1.97 -22.65
C TYR A 166 -7.31 -1.46 -23.46
N ASN A 167 -6.44 -0.69 -22.81
CA ASN A 167 -5.13 -0.37 -23.36
C ASN A 167 -4.19 -1.53 -23.02
N PRO A 168 -3.71 -2.30 -24.01
CA PRO A 168 -2.74 -3.35 -23.75
C PRO A 168 -1.52 -2.75 -23.06
N GLY A 169 -1.19 -3.29 -21.89
CA GLY A 169 -0.01 -2.85 -21.14
C GLY A 169 1.26 -3.04 -21.96
N GLU A 170 2.24 -2.17 -21.73
CA GLU A 170 3.57 -2.30 -22.30
C GLU A 170 4.19 -3.67 -21.90
N ASN A 171 5.00 -4.25 -22.80
CA ASN A 171 5.63 -5.54 -22.52
C ASN A 171 6.70 -5.38 -21.43
N LEU A 172 6.38 -5.91 -20.24
CA LEU A 172 7.25 -5.87 -19.06
C LEU A 172 8.53 -6.72 -19.20
N GLN A 173 8.53 -7.66 -20.15
CA GLN A 173 9.63 -8.60 -20.39
C GLN A 173 10.39 -8.29 -21.68
N HIS A 174 10.16 -7.12 -22.29
CA HIS A 174 10.84 -6.73 -23.52
C HIS A 174 12.37 -6.74 -23.39
N TRP A 175 12.90 -6.44 -22.20
CA TRP A 175 14.34 -6.47 -21.94
C TRP A 175 14.98 -7.85 -22.18
N LEU A 176 14.22 -8.96 -22.08
CA LEU A 176 14.69 -10.30 -22.42
C LEU A 176 14.90 -10.52 -23.92
N THR A 177 14.34 -9.64 -24.77
CA THR A 177 14.48 -9.69 -26.23
C THR A 177 15.66 -8.86 -26.74
N ASP A 178 16.47 -8.27 -25.85
CA ASP A 178 17.68 -7.54 -26.22
C ASP A 178 18.66 -8.46 -26.98
N GLU A 179 18.95 -8.13 -28.24
CA GLU A 179 19.84 -8.92 -29.11
C GLU A 179 21.26 -9.06 -28.51
N LYS A 180 21.66 -8.09 -27.69
CA LYS A 180 22.98 -8.06 -27.04
C LYS A 180 23.00 -8.79 -25.71
N ALA A 181 21.87 -9.29 -25.21
CA ALA A 181 21.71 -9.96 -23.91
C ALA A 181 22.38 -9.19 -22.76
N ARG A 182 22.18 -7.87 -22.72
CA ARG A 182 22.76 -6.99 -21.69
C ARG A 182 21.93 -7.05 -20.40
N ASP A 183 22.58 -6.79 -19.27
CA ASP A 183 21.88 -6.59 -18.00
C ASP A 183 21.52 -5.12 -17.79
N GLN A 184 20.33 -4.86 -17.25
CA GLN A 184 19.99 -3.54 -16.74
C GLN A 184 20.41 -3.41 -15.28
N PHE A 185 20.88 -2.23 -14.89
CA PHE A 185 21.13 -1.90 -13.49
C PHE A 185 20.56 -0.52 -13.17
N VAL A 186 20.22 -0.31 -11.90
CA VAL A 186 19.70 0.97 -11.41
C VAL A 186 20.75 1.66 -10.56
N ILE A 187 20.96 2.94 -10.80
CA ILE A 187 21.76 3.82 -9.96
C ILE A 187 20.83 4.86 -9.34
N ARG A 188 21.01 5.10 -8.04
CA ARG A 188 20.41 6.24 -7.36
C ARG A 188 21.52 7.14 -6.82
N ALA A 189 21.52 8.39 -7.23
CA ALA A 189 22.44 9.42 -6.80
C ALA A 189 21.66 10.65 -6.31
N GLY A 190 21.60 10.84 -5.00
CA GLY A 190 20.82 11.92 -4.39
C GLY A 190 19.32 11.80 -4.71
N SER A 191 18.79 12.80 -5.41
CA SER A 191 17.40 12.84 -5.87
C SER A 191 17.16 12.07 -7.18
N ASP A 192 18.21 11.77 -7.93
CA ASP A 192 18.08 11.18 -9.27
C ASP A 192 18.18 9.66 -9.20
N THR A 193 17.28 9.00 -9.92
CA THR A 193 17.30 7.56 -10.14
C THR A 193 17.35 7.30 -11.64
N GLU A 194 18.32 6.49 -12.07
CA GLU A 194 18.60 6.18 -13.46
C GLU A 194 18.69 4.66 -13.65
N VAL A 195 18.05 4.14 -14.68
CA VAL A 195 18.19 2.76 -15.14
C VAL A 195 19.05 2.77 -16.39
N LEU A 196 20.10 1.96 -16.42
CA LEU A 196 21.08 1.92 -17.50
C LEU A 196 21.33 0.48 -17.94
N TRP A 197 21.62 0.29 -19.23
CA TRP A 197 22.16 -0.96 -19.75
C TRP A 197 23.65 -1.07 -19.47
N ASN A 198 24.08 -2.26 -19.09
CA ASN A 198 25.49 -2.62 -18.97
C ASN A 198 26.06 -3.07 -20.32
N ASP A 199 26.62 -2.13 -21.09
CA ASP A 199 27.39 -2.48 -22.29
C ASP A 199 28.86 -2.74 -21.93
N ALA A 200 29.15 -4.00 -21.57
CA ALA A 200 30.50 -4.44 -21.21
C ALA A 200 31.52 -4.26 -22.36
N ARG A 201 31.08 -4.20 -23.62
CA ARG A 201 31.97 -4.08 -24.79
C ARG A 201 32.39 -2.64 -25.04
N HIS A 202 31.47 -1.71 -24.82
CA HIS A 202 31.73 -0.28 -25.03
C HIS A 202 32.17 0.47 -23.77
N LEU A 203 32.11 -0.17 -22.58
CA LEU A 203 32.42 0.43 -21.28
C LEU A 203 31.69 1.76 -21.03
N LYS A 204 30.54 1.94 -21.70
CA LYS A 204 29.70 3.12 -21.61
C LYS A 204 28.30 2.68 -21.21
N PRO A 205 27.76 3.22 -20.11
CA PRO A 205 26.39 2.92 -19.74
C PRO A 205 25.44 3.65 -20.70
N GLU A 206 24.43 2.94 -21.17
CA GLU A 206 23.37 3.51 -22.02
C GLU A 206 22.14 3.76 -21.14
N PRO A 207 21.71 5.03 -20.95
CA PRO A 207 20.57 5.34 -20.12
C PRO A 207 19.28 4.86 -20.78
N VAL A 208 18.49 4.08 -20.05
CA VAL A 208 17.14 3.64 -20.46
C VAL A 208 16.11 4.64 -19.99
N TYR A 209 16.18 4.99 -18.71
CA TYR A 209 15.20 5.85 -18.07
C TYR A 209 15.85 6.64 -16.94
N LYS A 210 15.56 7.93 -16.88
CA LYS A 210 16.01 8.82 -15.81
C LYS A 210 14.81 9.57 -15.25
N ARG A 211 14.70 9.61 -13.92
CA ARG A 211 13.69 10.41 -13.24
C ARG A 211 14.23 10.99 -11.93
N SER A 212 14.06 12.30 -11.77
CA SER A 212 14.34 13.00 -10.51
C SER A 212 13.19 12.80 -9.52
N PHE A 213 13.51 12.71 -8.23
CA PHE A 213 12.59 12.48 -7.12
C PHE A 213 11.68 11.25 -7.30
N TRP A 214 12.20 10.21 -7.96
CA TRP A 214 11.42 9.00 -8.23
C TRP A 214 11.12 8.18 -6.96
N THR A 215 11.96 8.29 -5.94
CA THR A 215 11.76 7.67 -4.62
C THR A 215 12.29 8.57 -3.53
N GLU A 216 11.62 8.57 -2.38
CA GLU A 216 12.10 9.25 -1.18
C GLU A 216 13.17 8.43 -0.45
N SER A 217 13.06 7.08 -0.46
CA SER A 217 13.89 6.20 0.37
C SER A 217 14.89 5.35 -0.41
N PHE A 218 14.44 4.32 -1.13
CA PHE A 218 15.29 3.44 -1.93
C PHE A 218 14.50 2.77 -3.05
N VAL A 219 15.24 2.20 -4.00
CA VAL A 219 14.70 1.41 -5.11
C VAL A 219 15.15 -0.04 -5.00
N GLN A 220 14.32 -0.96 -5.46
CA GLN A 220 14.64 -2.39 -5.47
C GLN A 220 14.00 -3.08 -6.68
N TRP A 221 14.81 -3.83 -7.42
CA TRP A 221 14.30 -4.73 -8.46
C TRP A 221 13.63 -5.96 -7.84
N SER A 222 12.57 -6.43 -8.50
CA SER A 222 11.97 -7.71 -8.17
C SER A 222 12.89 -8.88 -8.55
N PRO A 223 12.73 -10.08 -7.95
CA PRO A 223 13.64 -11.21 -8.13
C PRO A 223 13.83 -11.70 -9.56
N LEU A 224 12.85 -11.53 -10.46
CA LEU A 224 12.96 -11.89 -11.88
C LEU A 224 13.27 -10.66 -12.77
N GLY A 225 13.39 -9.46 -12.19
CA GLY A 225 13.70 -8.23 -12.92
C GLY A 225 12.52 -7.64 -13.70
N THR A 226 11.29 -8.12 -13.50
CA THR A 226 10.11 -7.60 -14.21
C THR A 226 9.65 -6.24 -13.68
N TYR A 227 9.85 -5.99 -12.39
CA TYR A 227 9.32 -4.85 -11.67
C TYR A 227 10.43 -4.06 -10.97
N LEU A 228 10.31 -2.74 -10.98
CA LEU A 228 11.11 -1.87 -10.13
C LEU A 228 10.20 -1.27 -9.05
N ALA A 229 10.53 -1.47 -7.78
CA ALA A 229 9.82 -0.86 -6.67
C ALA A 229 10.50 0.44 -6.20
N THR A 230 9.69 1.44 -5.90
CA THR A 230 10.10 2.68 -5.23
C THR A 230 9.35 2.83 -3.90
N VAL A 231 10.04 3.30 -2.87
CA VAL A 231 9.45 3.50 -1.54
C VAL A 231 9.24 5.00 -1.26
N HIS A 232 8.06 5.33 -0.73
CA HIS A 232 7.59 6.68 -0.41
C HIS A 232 6.94 6.70 0.99
N ARG A 233 6.83 7.86 1.62
CA ARG A 233 6.18 8.00 2.94
C ARG A 233 4.73 7.54 2.93
N GLN A 234 4.04 7.69 1.81
CA GLN A 234 2.64 7.28 1.64
C GLN A 234 2.48 5.78 1.28
N GLY A 235 3.54 5.08 0.88
CA GLY A 235 3.43 3.72 0.36
C GLY A 235 4.61 3.25 -0.48
N ALA A 236 4.43 2.10 -1.13
CA ALA A 236 5.32 1.65 -2.19
C ALA A 236 4.62 1.80 -3.54
N ALA A 237 5.39 1.97 -4.60
CA ALA A 237 4.89 1.92 -5.98
C ALA A 237 5.76 0.98 -6.80
N VAL A 238 5.12 0.24 -7.70
CA VAL A 238 5.79 -0.66 -8.65
C VAL A 238 5.66 -0.09 -10.05
N TRP A 239 6.78 -0.11 -10.74
CA TRP A 239 6.97 0.41 -12.09
C TRP A 239 7.40 -0.72 -13.01
N GLY A 240 7.03 -0.61 -14.27
CA GLY A 240 7.43 -1.54 -15.30
C GLY A 240 7.14 -1.01 -16.69
N GLY A 241 7.77 -1.61 -17.68
CA GLY A 241 7.77 -1.14 -19.07
C GLY A 241 9.15 -1.31 -19.69
N ALA A 242 9.19 -1.39 -21.02
CA ALA A 242 10.42 -1.58 -21.78
C ALA A 242 11.30 -0.32 -21.77
N THR A 243 10.67 0.84 -21.92
CA THR A 243 11.35 2.15 -22.02
C THR A 243 10.70 3.22 -21.18
N SER A 244 9.38 3.17 -20.96
CA SER A 244 8.67 4.25 -20.26
C SER A 244 8.72 4.15 -18.73
N PHE A 245 8.97 2.95 -18.18
CA PHE A 245 8.80 2.67 -16.75
C PHE A 245 7.50 3.27 -16.18
N ASN A 246 6.37 2.88 -16.77
CA ASN A 246 5.06 3.36 -16.34
C ASN A 246 4.73 2.87 -14.93
N ARG A 247 3.99 3.69 -14.18
CA ARG A 247 3.50 3.29 -12.86
C ARG A 247 2.44 2.20 -13.05
N LEU A 248 2.76 0.98 -12.65
CA LEU A 248 1.83 -0.13 -12.76
C LEU A 248 0.83 -0.09 -11.62
N MET A 249 1.33 -0.11 -10.38
CA MET A 249 0.48 -0.17 -9.18
C MET A 249 1.08 0.62 -8.03
N ARG A 250 0.19 1.06 -7.14
CA ARG A 250 0.52 1.74 -5.89
C ARG A 250 -0.05 0.95 -4.71
N TYR A 251 0.77 0.79 -3.68
CA TYR A 251 0.43 0.06 -2.46
C TYR A 251 0.36 1.07 -1.32
N ALA A 252 -0.85 1.39 -0.90
CA ALA A 252 -1.09 2.32 0.19
C ALA A 252 -0.65 1.69 1.52
N HIS A 253 0.47 2.18 2.08
CA HIS A 253 0.96 1.78 3.39
C HIS A 253 1.82 2.92 3.95
N ALA A 254 1.35 3.57 5.01
CA ALA A 254 2.10 4.70 5.57
C ALA A 254 3.43 4.25 6.20
N GLN A 255 4.49 5.03 5.96
CA GLN A 255 5.80 4.90 6.58
C GLN A 255 6.49 3.54 6.32
N VAL A 256 6.39 3.01 5.10
CA VAL A 256 7.13 1.81 4.71
C VAL A 256 8.63 2.04 4.89
N LYS A 257 9.27 1.15 5.65
CA LYS A 257 10.72 1.13 5.86
C LYS A 257 11.43 0.05 5.05
N LEU A 258 10.79 -1.10 4.83
CA LEU A 258 11.36 -2.22 4.08
C LEU A 258 10.31 -2.83 3.16
N ILE A 259 10.77 -3.38 2.04
CA ILE A 259 9.95 -4.11 1.07
C ILE A 259 10.64 -5.42 0.68
N ASP A 260 9.86 -6.45 0.41
CA ASP A 260 10.35 -7.75 -0.04
C ASP A 260 9.37 -8.36 -1.04
N PHE A 261 9.90 -8.95 -2.10
CA PHE A 261 9.10 -9.57 -3.15
C PHE A 261 9.14 -11.08 -2.99
N SER A 262 8.02 -11.72 -3.30
CA SER A 262 8.02 -13.17 -3.45
C SER A 262 8.91 -13.59 -4.63
N PRO A 263 9.58 -14.77 -4.57
CA PRO A 263 10.44 -15.26 -5.64
C PRO A 263 9.78 -15.34 -7.02
N GLY A 264 8.48 -15.63 -7.08
CA GLY A 264 7.66 -15.63 -8.29
C GLY A 264 7.01 -14.28 -8.64
N GLU A 265 7.34 -13.21 -7.91
CA GLU A 265 6.84 -11.84 -8.12
C GLU A 265 5.31 -11.67 -8.02
N ARG A 266 4.62 -12.60 -7.37
CA ARG A 266 3.17 -12.48 -7.16
C ARG A 266 2.79 -11.58 -6.00
N TYR A 267 3.63 -11.54 -4.98
CA TYR A 267 3.32 -10.86 -3.73
C TYR A 267 4.42 -9.88 -3.35
N LEU A 268 3.99 -8.74 -2.82
CA LEU A 268 4.86 -7.71 -2.24
C LEU A 268 4.57 -7.63 -0.74
N VAL A 269 5.59 -7.89 0.06
CA VAL A 269 5.59 -7.64 1.50
C VAL A 269 6.10 -6.24 1.73
N THR A 270 5.37 -5.47 2.52
CA THR A 270 5.81 -4.16 3.00
C THR A 270 5.87 -4.19 4.51
N TYR A 271 6.88 -3.55 5.08
CA TYR A 271 7.09 -3.45 6.52
C TYR A 271 7.10 -1.99 6.93
N SER A 272 6.26 -1.66 7.90
CA SER A 272 6.22 -0.37 8.57
C SER A 272 6.41 -0.59 10.08
N SER A 273 7.16 0.30 10.70
CA SER A 273 7.31 0.35 12.16
C SER A 273 6.94 1.74 12.62
N HIS A 274 5.89 1.85 13.43
CA HIS A 274 5.52 3.10 14.06
C HIS A 274 6.20 3.21 15.42
N GLU A 275 6.91 4.32 15.63
CA GLU A 275 7.42 4.70 16.94
C GLU A 275 6.23 4.99 17.86
N PRO A 276 6.21 4.41 19.07
CA PRO A 276 5.11 4.62 19.99
C PRO A 276 5.15 6.04 20.52
N SER A 277 3.99 6.70 20.57
CA SER A 277 3.87 8.04 21.16
C SER A 277 4.21 8.07 22.66
N ASN A 278 4.16 6.91 23.33
CA ASN A 278 4.50 6.73 24.73
C ASN A 278 5.82 5.94 24.90
N PRO A 279 6.78 6.42 25.72
CA PRO A 279 8.04 5.71 25.99
C PRO A 279 7.93 4.35 26.68
N ARG A 280 6.72 3.94 27.10
CA ARG A 280 6.46 2.64 27.74
C ARG A 280 5.94 1.57 26.78
N ASP A 281 5.45 1.97 25.61
CA ASP A 281 4.95 1.03 24.61
C ASP A 281 6.09 0.56 23.69
N THR A 282 5.98 -0.66 23.20
CA THR A 282 6.92 -1.20 22.20
C THR A 282 6.53 -0.72 20.80
N HIS A 283 7.51 -0.66 19.89
CA HIS A 283 7.28 -0.31 18.49
C HIS A 283 6.21 -1.23 17.88
N ARG A 284 5.16 -0.61 17.33
CA ARG A 284 4.10 -1.35 16.64
C ARG A 284 4.56 -1.61 15.21
N VAL A 285 4.66 -2.89 14.88
CA VAL A 285 5.03 -3.35 13.54
C VAL A 285 3.78 -3.73 12.78
N VAL A 286 3.69 -3.26 11.53
CA VAL A 286 2.65 -3.61 10.59
C VAL A 286 3.33 -4.14 9.33
N LEU A 287 3.00 -5.38 8.96
CA LEU A 287 3.39 -5.96 7.68
C LEU A 287 2.14 -6.21 6.84
N ASN A 288 2.16 -5.74 5.60
CA ASN A 288 1.08 -6.01 4.65
C ASN A 288 1.63 -6.82 3.49
N ILE A 289 0.91 -7.89 3.14
CA ILE A 289 1.14 -8.67 1.93
C ILE A 289 0.13 -8.22 0.88
N PHE A 290 0.65 -7.67 -0.21
CA PHE A 290 -0.11 -7.22 -1.36
C PHE A 290 0.04 -8.20 -2.52
N ASP A 291 -0.98 -8.33 -3.35
CA ASP A 291 -0.83 -8.92 -4.69
C ASP A 291 -0.24 -7.87 -5.63
N VAL A 292 0.88 -8.21 -6.29
CA VAL A 292 1.64 -7.28 -7.12
C VAL A 292 0.84 -6.78 -8.33
N ARG A 293 -0.04 -7.63 -8.87
CA ARG A 293 -0.79 -7.31 -10.09
C ARG A 293 -2.06 -6.52 -9.78
N THR A 294 -2.75 -6.86 -8.70
CA THR A 294 -4.03 -6.23 -8.35
C THR A 294 -3.91 -5.10 -7.34
N GLY A 295 -2.75 -4.95 -6.68
CA GLY A 295 -2.54 -3.97 -5.61
C GLY A 295 -3.35 -4.24 -4.34
N LYS A 296 -4.13 -5.32 -4.31
CA LYS A 296 -5.02 -5.63 -3.20
C LYS A 296 -4.22 -6.14 -2.01
N VAL A 297 -4.56 -5.65 -0.81
CA VAL A 297 -4.09 -6.23 0.45
C VAL A 297 -4.69 -7.62 0.57
N MET A 298 -3.84 -8.65 0.50
CA MET A 298 -4.26 -10.03 0.70
C MET A 298 -4.31 -10.37 2.20
N ARG A 299 -3.33 -9.88 2.95
CA ARG A 299 -3.28 -10.09 4.41
C ARG A 299 -2.43 -9.05 5.11
N ASP A 300 -2.87 -8.62 6.29
CA ASP A 300 -2.09 -7.83 7.22
C ASP A 300 -1.65 -8.64 8.45
N PHE A 301 -0.47 -8.31 8.97
CA PHE A 301 0.10 -8.83 10.20
C PHE A 301 0.50 -7.65 11.09
N LYS A 302 -0.08 -7.58 12.27
CA LYS A 302 0.16 -6.52 13.24
C LYS A 302 0.65 -7.16 14.54
N GLY A 303 1.70 -6.60 15.13
CA GLY A 303 2.26 -7.11 16.39
C GLY A 303 3.33 -6.17 16.94
N SER A 304 3.94 -6.57 18.06
CA SER A 304 5.09 -5.84 18.62
C SER A 304 6.37 -6.23 17.89
N ALA A 305 7.36 -5.33 17.88
CA ALA A 305 8.67 -5.65 17.28
C ALA A 305 9.32 -6.92 17.85
N ASP A 306 9.10 -7.21 19.15
CA ASP A 306 9.63 -8.41 19.82
C ASP A 306 9.06 -9.71 19.26
N GLU A 307 7.82 -9.71 18.76
CA GLU A 307 7.21 -10.89 18.14
C GLU A 307 7.83 -11.21 16.77
N PHE A 308 8.39 -10.21 16.10
CA PHE A 308 9.04 -10.33 14.79
C PHE A 308 10.57 -10.36 14.88
N ALA A 309 11.13 -10.23 16.09
CA ALA A 309 12.56 -10.32 16.38
C ALA A 309 13.12 -11.75 16.41
N ILE A 310 12.25 -12.75 16.23
CA ILE A 310 12.58 -14.15 16.49
C ILE A 310 13.24 -14.73 15.23
N GLY A 311 14.49 -15.20 15.33
CA GLY A 311 15.14 -16.04 14.30
C GLY A 311 16.17 -15.37 13.38
N GLY A 312 17.23 -14.77 13.94
CA GLY A 312 18.40 -14.34 13.16
C GLY A 312 19.24 -13.25 13.84
N THR A 313 20.55 -13.26 13.60
CA THR A 313 21.54 -12.28 14.09
C THR A 313 21.75 -11.16 13.08
N GLY A 314 20.82 -10.21 12.94
CA GLY A 314 21.04 -9.06 12.04
C GLY A 314 19.80 -8.34 11.53
N GLY A 315 18.86 -8.03 12.42
CA GLY A 315 17.64 -7.31 12.07
C GLY A 315 17.72 -5.79 12.16
N VAL A 316 16.96 -5.06 11.33
CA VAL A 316 16.72 -3.62 11.52
C VAL A 316 15.80 -3.47 12.74
N THR A 317 16.19 -2.66 13.72
CA THR A 317 15.43 -2.45 14.98
C THR A 317 15.07 -3.75 15.72
N GLY A 318 15.89 -4.79 15.60
CA GLY A 318 15.68 -6.07 16.26
C GLY A 318 14.81 -7.07 15.49
N VAL A 319 14.21 -6.73 14.34
CA VAL A 319 13.36 -7.62 13.53
C VAL A 319 14.16 -8.38 12.47
N SER A 320 14.07 -9.71 12.43
CA SER A 320 14.72 -10.54 11.40
C SER A 320 14.05 -10.27 10.03
N TRP A 321 14.82 -9.76 9.07
CA TRP A 321 14.34 -9.47 7.71
C TRP A 321 15.04 -10.33 6.67
N PRO A 322 14.33 -10.92 5.69
CA PRO A 322 12.88 -10.92 5.50
C PRO A 322 12.13 -11.78 6.55
N VAL A 323 10.98 -11.27 7.03
CA VAL A 323 10.16 -11.95 8.05
C VAL A 323 9.45 -13.19 7.48
N PHE A 324 8.95 -13.06 6.25
CA PHE A 324 8.29 -14.15 5.54
C PHE A 324 9.29 -14.78 4.58
N ARG A 325 9.46 -16.10 4.68
CA ARG A 325 10.22 -16.86 3.70
C ARG A 325 9.25 -17.64 2.84
N TRP A 326 9.36 -17.47 1.54
CA TRP A 326 8.50 -18.08 0.53
C TRP A 326 9.00 -19.47 0.16
N GLY A 327 8.07 -20.38 -0.12
CA GLY A 327 8.34 -21.78 -0.47
C GLY A 327 7.40 -22.26 -1.58
N GLY A 328 7.80 -23.34 -2.25
CA GLY A 328 7.12 -23.85 -3.45
C GLY A 328 7.65 -23.27 -4.77
N GLY A 329 8.91 -22.82 -4.77
CA GLY A 329 9.59 -22.29 -5.96
C GLY A 329 8.94 -21.05 -6.55
N LYS A 330 8.92 -20.96 -7.88
CA LYS A 330 8.31 -19.82 -8.61
C LYS A 330 6.79 -19.76 -8.46
N ASP A 331 6.19 -20.82 -7.93
CA ASP A 331 4.76 -20.90 -7.70
C ASP A 331 4.33 -20.33 -6.36
N ASP A 332 5.22 -19.69 -5.57
CA ASP A 332 4.94 -18.96 -4.32
C ASP A 332 3.74 -19.54 -3.54
N LYS A 333 3.69 -20.88 -3.39
CA LYS A 333 2.46 -21.55 -2.95
C LYS A 333 2.29 -21.45 -1.44
N TYR A 334 3.42 -21.38 -0.76
CA TYR A 334 3.48 -21.30 0.68
C TYR A 334 4.40 -20.16 1.10
N PHE A 335 4.10 -19.58 2.25
CA PHE A 335 5.04 -18.72 2.96
C PHE A 335 5.03 -19.09 4.43
N ALA A 336 6.17 -18.96 5.08
CA ALA A 336 6.31 -19.26 6.49
C ALA A 336 6.90 -18.08 7.24
N ARG A 337 6.48 -17.94 8.49
CA ARG A 337 7.11 -17.06 9.47
C ARG A 337 7.54 -17.89 10.67
N ILE A 338 8.66 -17.50 11.24
CA ILE A 338 9.14 -18.00 12.51
C ILE A 338 8.46 -17.21 13.65
N GLY A 339 8.09 -17.90 14.71
CA GLY A 339 7.57 -17.33 15.94
C GLY A 339 8.18 -18.04 17.14
N LYS A 340 7.76 -17.66 18.36
CA LYS A 340 8.31 -18.25 19.59
C LYS A 340 7.97 -19.73 19.69
N ASN A 341 8.95 -20.60 19.48
CA ASN A 341 8.81 -22.07 19.51
C ASN A 341 7.83 -22.66 18.47
N VAL A 342 7.45 -21.89 17.46
CA VAL A 342 6.49 -22.30 16.43
C VAL A 342 6.87 -21.72 15.08
N ILE A 343 6.56 -22.45 14.02
CA ILE A 343 6.66 -21.95 12.64
C ILE A 343 5.26 -21.99 12.05
N SER A 344 4.78 -20.82 11.65
CA SER A 344 3.46 -20.69 11.05
C SER A 344 3.63 -20.69 9.55
N VAL A 345 3.16 -21.77 8.91
CA VAL A 345 3.16 -21.94 7.46
C VAL A 345 1.76 -21.63 6.94
N TYR A 346 1.70 -20.76 5.95
CA TYR A 346 0.50 -20.25 5.33
C TYR A 346 0.45 -20.66 3.86
N GLU A 347 -0.75 -20.92 3.36
CA GLU A 347 -1.03 -21.13 1.94
C GLU A 347 -1.41 -19.81 1.28
N THR A 348 -0.94 -19.55 0.07
CA THR A 348 -1.15 -18.27 -0.63
C THR A 348 -2.48 -18.17 -1.38
N GLU A 349 -3.16 -19.29 -1.64
CA GLU A 349 -4.50 -19.26 -2.25
C GLU A 349 -5.55 -18.72 -1.27
N THR A 350 -5.51 -19.20 -0.03
CA THR A 350 -6.49 -18.83 1.01
C THR A 350 -5.96 -17.84 2.02
N PHE A 351 -4.64 -17.62 2.05
CA PHE A 351 -3.98 -16.89 3.14
C PHE A 351 -4.41 -17.45 4.50
N THR A 352 -4.44 -18.77 4.67
CA THR A 352 -4.74 -19.43 5.96
C THR A 352 -3.60 -20.35 6.38
N LEU A 353 -3.52 -20.68 7.68
CA LEU A 353 -2.53 -21.64 8.16
C LEU A 353 -2.86 -23.04 7.64
N ILE A 354 -1.85 -23.77 7.20
CA ILE A 354 -1.99 -25.17 6.78
C ILE A 354 -2.51 -26.00 7.97
N ASP A 355 -3.63 -26.69 7.77
CA ASP A 355 -4.41 -27.44 8.78
C ASP A 355 -4.82 -26.63 10.03
N LYS A 356 -4.85 -25.29 9.93
CA LYS A 356 -5.14 -24.38 11.06
C LYS A 356 -4.19 -24.57 12.27
N LYS A 357 -3.05 -25.24 12.10
CA LYS A 357 -2.08 -25.54 13.17
C LYS A 357 -0.67 -25.19 12.72
N SER A 358 0.01 -24.36 13.50
CA SER A 358 1.44 -24.08 13.33
C SER A 358 2.28 -25.33 13.57
N LEU A 359 3.39 -25.43 12.87
CA LEU A 359 4.40 -26.46 13.11
C LEU A 359 5.08 -26.15 14.46
N LYS A 360 4.98 -27.08 15.41
CA LYS A 360 5.66 -26.95 16.71
C LYS A 360 7.15 -27.21 16.51
N ALA A 361 7.97 -26.20 16.73
CA ALA A 361 9.42 -26.27 16.58
C ALA A 361 10.07 -25.54 17.75
N GLU A 362 10.34 -26.27 18.83
CA GLU A 362 10.89 -25.70 20.07
C GLU A 362 12.28 -25.11 19.83
N ASN A 363 12.47 -23.86 20.27
CA ASN A 363 13.71 -23.09 20.18
C ASN A 363 14.33 -23.07 18.77
N VAL A 364 13.50 -23.06 17.72
CA VAL A 364 14.00 -22.86 16.36
C VAL A 364 14.77 -21.55 16.27
N MET A 365 15.99 -21.61 15.73
CA MET A 365 16.84 -20.44 15.53
C MET A 365 16.74 -19.92 14.10
N ASP A 366 16.69 -20.81 13.11
CA ASP A 366 16.59 -20.42 11.70
C ASP A 366 15.85 -21.50 10.89
N PHE A 367 15.23 -21.11 9.78
CA PHE A 367 14.58 -22.04 8.86
C PHE A 367 14.69 -21.58 7.40
N ASN A 368 14.97 -22.48 6.46
CA ASN A 368 15.14 -22.14 5.05
C ASN A 368 14.26 -23.05 4.19
N TRP A 369 13.64 -22.51 3.14
CA TRP A 369 12.92 -23.32 2.16
C TRP A 369 13.88 -23.86 1.10
N SER A 370 13.57 -25.06 0.59
CA SER A 370 14.13 -25.48 -0.69
C SER A 370 13.64 -24.53 -1.80
N PRO A 371 14.52 -24.13 -2.74
CA PRO A 371 14.18 -23.17 -3.80
C PRO A 371 13.22 -23.75 -4.84
N THR A 372 13.06 -25.07 -4.92
CA THR A 372 12.22 -25.75 -5.92
C THR A 372 11.05 -26.48 -5.29
N ASP A 373 11.26 -27.11 -4.14
CA ASP A 373 10.28 -27.99 -3.51
C ASP A 373 9.70 -27.37 -2.25
N PRO A 374 8.47 -27.75 -1.84
CA PRO A 374 7.90 -27.34 -0.57
C PRO A 374 8.51 -28.14 0.61
N ILE A 375 9.84 -28.11 0.73
CA ILE A 375 10.60 -28.72 1.83
C ILE A 375 11.20 -27.60 2.67
N LEU A 376 11.04 -27.71 3.98
CA LEU A 376 11.48 -26.73 4.94
C LEU A 376 12.63 -27.32 5.77
N ALA A 377 13.80 -26.70 5.71
CA ALA A 377 14.95 -27.00 6.56
C ALA A 377 14.86 -26.19 7.85
N LEU A 378 14.99 -26.87 8.98
CA LEU A 378 14.91 -26.32 10.32
C LEU A 378 16.24 -26.48 11.02
N PHE A 379 16.68 -25.45 11.74
CA PHE A 379 17.80 -25.55 12.66
C PHE A 379 17.36 -25.24 14.10
N VAL A 380 17.60 -26.20 14.99
CA VAL A 380 17.43 -26.07 16.44
C VAL A 380 18.81 -26.20 17.10
N PRO A 381 19.27 -25.21 17.87
CA PRO A 381 20.57 -25.24 18.53
C PRO A 381 20.59 -26.22 19.71
N GLU A 382 21.77 -26.44 20.28
CA GLU A 382 21.93 -27.22 21.51
C GLU A 382 21.22 -26.54 22.69
N LEU A 383 20.49 -27.33 23.48
CA LEU A 383 19.76 -26.84 24.65
C LEU A 383 20.29 -27.49 25.93
N GLY A 384 20.09 -26.80 27.06
CA GLY A 384 20.42 -27.31 28.39
C GLY A 384 21.91 -27.59 28.60
N GLY A 385 22.80 -26.78 28.00
CA GLY A 385 24.25 -26.94 28.18
C GLY A 385 24.85 -28.18 27.49
N GLY A 386 24.16 -28.73 26.49
CA GLY A 386 24.57 -29.92 25.73
C GLY A 386 23.82 -31.21 26.05
N ASN A 387 22.75 -31.13 26.87
CA ASN A 387 21.92 -32.29 27.20
C ASN A 387 20.98 -32.70 26.05
N GLN A 388 20.59 -31.73 25.20
CA GLN A 388 19.90 -31.97 23.94
C GLN A 388 20.81 -31.52 22.79
N PRO A 389 21.14 -32.43 21.83
CA PRO A 389 21.98 -32.06 20.70
C PRO A 389 21.27 -31.09 19.77
N ALA A 390 22.05 -30.29 19.04
CA ALA A 390 21.52 -29.49 17.96
C ALA A 390 20.98 -30.43 16.89
N ARG A 391 19.92 -30.02 16.20
CA ARG A 391 19.36 -30.83 15.12
C ARG A 391 19.04 -29.98 13.90
N VAL A 392 19.30 -30.56 12.75
CA VAL A 392 18.81 -30.08 11.46
C VAL A 392 17.75 -31.06 10.98
N SER A 393 16.55 -30.55 10.73
CA SER A 393 15.39 -31.34 10.33
C SER A 393 14.87 -30.84 8.98
N LEU A 394 14.59 -31.77 8.06
CA LEU A 394 13.93 -31.51 6.78
C LEU A 394 12.47 -31.94 6.89
N VAL A 395 11.54 -31.01 6.74
CA VAL A 395 10.09 -31.25 6.87
C VAL A 395 9.41 -30.96 5.53
N GLN A 396 8.63 -31.92 5.03
CA GLN A 396 7.83 -31.74 3.82
C GLN A 396 6.52 -31.04 4.14
N ILE A 397 6.12 -30.07 3.31
CA ILE A 397 4.84 -29.36 3.39
C ILE A 397 4.01 -29.72 2.14
N PRO A 398 2.69 -29.96 2.26
CA PRO A 398 1.82 -29.77 3.43
C PRO A 398 1.77 -30.96 4.41
N SER A 399 2.37 -32.11 4.09
CA SER A 399 2.24 -33.34 4.89
C SER A 399 2.79 -33.23 6.32
N LYS A 400 3.66 -32.25 6.59
CA LYS A 400 4.38 -32.03 7.87
C LYS A 400 5.18 -33.26 8.30
N VAL A 401 5.54 -34.12 7.36
CA VAL A 401 6.36 -35.32 7.60
C VAL A 401 7.82 -34.91 7.62
N GLU A 402 8.55 -35.32 8.67
CA GLU A 402 9.99 -35.15 8.75
C GLU A 402 10.69 -36.18 7.86
N LEU A 403 11.29 -35.72 6.76
CA LEU A 403 11.99 -36.56 5.78
C LEU A 403 13.34 -37.03 6.30
N ARG A 404 14.07 -36.14 6.97
CA ARG A 404 15.41 -36.42 7.48
C ARG A 404 15.70 -35.55 8.68
N GLN A 405 16.26 -36.18 9.71
CA GLN A 405 16.85 -35.50 10.85
C GLN A 405 18.35 -35.82 10.91
N LYS A 406 19.16 -34.84 11.28
CA LYS A 406 20.56 -35.04 11.65
C LYS A 406 20.88 -34.31 12.94
N ASN A 407 21.36 -35.06 13.92
CA ASN A 407 21.82 -34.51 15.19
C ASN A 407 23.29 -34.11 15.07
N LEU A 408 23.63 -32.96 15.64
CA LEU A 408 24.93 -32.32 15.64
C LEU A 408 25.32 -32.03 17.09
N PHE A 409 26.61 -32.19 17.40
CA PHE A 409 27.14 -32.01 18.75
C PHE A 409 28.20 -30.91 18.78
N SER A 410 28.29 -30.23 19.92
CA SER A 410 29.22 -29.12 20.21
C SER A 410 29.10 -27.97 19.19
N VAL A 411 27.88 -27.61 18.79
CA VAL A 411 27.64 -26.59 17.75
C VAL A 411 27.65 -25.18 18.36
N SER A 412 28.43 -24.27 17.78
CA SER A 412 28.41 -22.84 18.13
C SER A 412 27.48 -22.04 17.22
N ASP A 413 27.58 -22.26 15.91
CA ASP A 413 26.80 -21.57 14.89
C ASP A 413 26.50 -22.54 13.74
N CYS A 414 25.38 -22.30 13.05
CA CYS A 414 24.92 -23.13 11.96
C CYS A 414 24.30 -22.27 10.86
N LYS A 415 24.78 -22.44 9.63
CA LYS A 415 24.22 -21.76 8.45
C LYS A 415 23.85 -22.78 7.40
N MET A 416 22.65 -22.62 6.86
CA MET A 416 22.07 -23.51 5.86
C MET A 416 22.14 -22.86 4.48
N TYR A 417 22.62 -23.59 3.48
CA TYR A 417 22.76 -23.14 2.10
C TYR A 417 22.15 -24.16 1.15
N TRP A 418 21.06 -23.78 0.49
CA TRP A 418 20.45 -24.59 -0.55
C TRP A 418 21.13 -24.38 -1.89
N GLN A 419 21.36 -25.46 -2.63
CA GLN A 419 21.71 -25.38 -4.04
C GLN A 419 20.47 -24.94 -4.85
N SER A 420 20.68 -24.17 -5.92
CA SER A 420 19.62 -23.48 -6.68
C SER A 420 18.51 -24.38 -7.22
N ASN A 421 18.80 -25.66 -7.50
CA ASN A 421 17.83 -26.65 -7.97
C ASN A 421 17.21 -27.47 -6.82
N GLY A 422 17.60 -27.20 -5.57
CA GLY A 422 17.09 -27.91 -4.38
C GLY A 422 17.63 -29.32 -4.18
N ASP A 423 18.59 -29.78 -5.00
CA ASP A 423 19.13 -31.15 -4.94
C ASP A 423 20.04 -31.38 -3.74
N TYR A 424 20.71 -30.30 -3.29
CA TYR A 424 21.68 -30.35 -2.21
C TYR A 424 21.41 -29.26 -1.19
N LEU A 425 21.57 -29.62 0.09
CA LEU A 425 21.63 -28.68 1.19
C LEU A 425 22.99 -28.82 1.87
N ALA A 426 23.77 -27.74 1.86
CA ALA A 426 25.01 -27.64 2.61
C ALA A 426 24.75 -26.94 3.94
N VAL A 427 25.04 -27.62 5.04
CA VAL A 427 24.96 -27.05 6.38
C VAL A 427 26.38 -26.79 6.86
N LYS A 428 26.76 -25.52 6.94
CA LYS A 428 28.00 -25.08 7.57
C LYS A 428 27.79 -25.08 9.07
N VAL A 429 28.53 -25.94 9.77
CA VAL A 429 28.44 -26.11 11.22
C VAL A 429 29.77 -25.68 11.84
N ASP A 430 29.77 -24.62 12.62
CA ASP A 430 30.92 -24.23 13.41
C ASP A 430 30.85 -24.97 14.76
N ARG A 431 31.89 -25.75 15.08
CA ARG A 431 31.95 -26.62 16.26
C ARG A 431 33.01 -26.16 17.23
N TYR A 432 32.69 -26.20 18.53
CA TYR A 432 33.67 -26.00 19.58
C TYR A 432 34.64 -27.18 19.64
N THR A 433 35.92 -26.89 19.84
CA THR A 433 36.90 -27.91 20.22
C THR A 433 36.63 -28.43 21.63
N LYS A 434 37.20 -29.59 21.99
CA LYS A 434 37.03 -30.19 23.34
C LYS A 434 37.38 -29.22 24.48
N THR A 435 38.32 -28.31 24.26
CA THR A 435 38.73 -27.30 25.26
C THR A 435 37.83 -26.06 25.26
N LYS A 436 36.86 -25.94 24.34
CA LYS A 436 35.99 -24.78 24.09
C LYS A 436 36.74 -23.45 23.84
N LYS A 437 38.05 -23.51 23.58
CA LYS A 437 38.90 -22.33 23.35
C LYS A 437 38.97 -21.88 21.89
N SER A 438 38.65 -22.77 20.96
CA SER A 438 38.65 -22.50 19.52
C SER A 438 37.49 -23.23 18.85
N THR A 439 37.08 -22.72 17.68
CA THR A 439 36.07 -23.32 16.81
C THR A 439 36.72 -23.88 15.55
N TYR A 440 36.13 -24.94 14.98
CA TYR A 440 36.46 -25.43 13.65
C TYR A 440 35.18 -25.58 12.83
N THR A 441 35.26 -25.30 11.54
CA THR A 441 34.12 -25.39 10.62
C THR A 441 34.06 -26.78 10.00
N GLY A 442 32.89 -27.41 10.06
CA GLY A 442 32.54 -28.60 9.29
C GLY A 442 31.39 -28.32 8.31
N PHE A 443 31.32 -29.10 7.24
CA PHE A 443 30.20 -29.05 6.30
C PHE A 443 29.46 -30.38 6.32
N GLU A 444 28.15 -30.31 6.54
CA GLU A 444 27.26 -31.46 6.44
C GLU A 444 26.45 -31.31 5.15
N LEU A 445 26.71 -32.18 4.19
CA LEU A 445 26.03 -32.17 2.90
C LEU A 445 24.87 -33.16 2.93
N PHE A 446 23.67 -32.65 2.69
CA PHE A 446 22.47 -33.43 2.48
C PHE A 446 22.23 -33.53 0.99
N ARG A 447 22.08 -34.76 0.49
CA ARG A 447 21.67 -35.03 -0.87
C ARG A 447 20.20 -35.44 -0.83
N LYS A 448 19.35 -34.72 -1.54
CA LYS A 448 17.99 -35.15 -1.82
C LYS A 448 18.10 -36.43 -2.67
N GLY A 449 17.52 -37.53 -2.18
CA GLY A 449 17.47 -38.77 -2.96
C GLY A 449 16.71 -38.56 -4.27
N PRO A 450 16.94 -39.40 -5.29
CA PRO A 450 16.17 -39.36 -6.54
C PRO A 450 14.68 -39.57 -6.31
#